data_AF-A0A564XWL0-F1
#
_entry.id   AF-A0A564XWL0-F1
#
_cell.length_a   1.000
_cell.length_b   1.000
_cell.length_c   1.000
_cell.angle_alpha   90.00
_cell.angle_beta   90.00
_cell.angle_gamma   90.00
#
_symmetry.space_group_name_H-M   'P 1'
#
loop_
_entity.id
_entity.type
_entity.pdbx_description
1 polymer ?
#
loop_
_entity_poly.entity_id
_entity_poly.type
_entity_poly.pdbx_seq_one_letter_code
_entity_poly.pdbx_strand_id
1 'polypeptide(L)'
;VLAYTGNLYSKWSFGEIRAVFTRRHLLCPIALEIFLTTRTSIMFALPDEATVRRVVYALPPVGIGIRYGVPQSHQISLAPGRQHLALSQATQRWQRREMSNFDYLMCLNTLAGRSFNDLNQYPIFPWVLSNYTSKHLDLNEPANYRDLSKPVGALSPARKAFFDERYADWDDPTQPAFHYGTHYSTAAFVLNYLIRLEPFTTMFLNMQVSCNDHQPEPSLRRPMLQEEGCEGKKEMKPSSSLTSPHTNTEEDGSNATTAPTETVEEEEIKSSEMDTELNRPILLSGN
;
A
#
# COMPACT_ATOMS: atom_id res chain seq x y z
N VAL A 1 -1.18 -19.56 -0.09
CA VAL A 1 -0.43 -18.48 -0.78
C VAL A 1 -0.42 -18.68 -2.30
N LEU A 2 0.12 -19.77 -2.85
CA LEU A 2 0.17 -19.97 -4.31
C LEU A 2 -1.21 -19.94 -5.01
N ALA A 3 -2.28 -20.38 -4.33
CA ALA A 3 -3.65 -20.28 -4.84
C ALA A 3 -4.10 -18.83 -5.12
N TYR A 4 -3.53 -17.86 -4.41
CA TYR A 4 -3.80 -16.43 -4.58
C TYR A 4 -2.79 -15.74 -5.50
N THR A 5 -1.75 -16.45 -5.95
CA THR A 5 -0.82 -15.91 -6.93
C THR A 5 -1.51 -15.88 -8.28
N GLY A 6 -2.01 -14.71 -8.66
CA GLY A 6 -2.48 -14.49 -10.01
C GLY A 6 -1.35 -14.70 -11.03
N ASN A 7 -1.71 -15.14 -12.22
CA ASN A 7 -0.84 -15.07 -13.40
C ASN A 7 0.39 -15.99 -13.47
N LEU A 8 0.40 -17.11 -12.75
CA LEU A 8 1.47 -18.14 -12.87
C LEU A 8 1.67 -18.62 -14.32
N TYR A 9 0.57 -18.86 -15.02
CA TYR A 9 0.56 -19.21 -16.44
C TYR A 9 -0.40 -18.28 -17.15
N SER A 10 0.12 -17.18 -17.69
CA SER A 10 -0.71 -16.17 -18.31
C SER A 10 -0.08 -15.60 -19.56
N LYS A 11 -0.96 -15.10 -20.43
CA LYS A 11 -0.61 -14.52 -21.71
C LYS A 11 -1.37 -13.21 -21.84
N TRP A 12 -0.63 -12.16 -22.22
CA TRP A 12 -1.19 -10.83 -22.47
C TRP A 12 -0.87 -10.41 -23.88
N SER A 13 -1.89 -9.91 -24.57
CA SER A 13 -1.70 -9.31 -25.88
C SER A 13 -1.00 -7.97 -25.73
N PHE A 14 -0.10 -7.65 -26.65
CA PHE A 14 0.55 -6.35 -26.69
C PHE A 14 -0.46 -5.19 -26.82
N GLY A 15 -1.62 -5.42 -27.43
CA GLY A 15 -2.69 -4.43 -27.52
C GLY A 15 -3.34 -4.07 -26.18
N GLU A 16 -3.16 -4.90 -25.16
CA GLU A 16 -3.70 -4.69 -23.80
C GLU A 16 -2.76 -3.87 -22.91
N ILE A 17 -1.51 -3.69 -23.33
CA ILE A 17 -0.51 -2.94 -22.57
C ILE A 17 -0.83 -1.44 -22.64
N ARG A 18 -0.86 -0.78 -21.48
CA ARG A 18 -1.21 0.65 -21.35
C ARG A 18 -0.11 1.50 -20.74
N ALA A 19 0.72 0.92 -19.88
CA ALA A 19 1.91 1.57 -19.36
C ALA A 19 2.96 0.53 -18.98
N VAL A 20 4.23 0.90 -19.11
CA VAL A 20 5.37 0.11 -18.67
C VAL A 20 6.28 1.03 -17.85
N PHE A 21 6.53 0.64 -16.61
CA PHE A 21 7.43 1.34 -15.71
C PHE A 21 8.62 0.47 -15.35
N THR A 22 9.81 1.06 -15.30
CA THR A 22 10.91 0.44 -14.56
C THR A 22 10.64 0.52 -13.06
N ARG A 23 11.09 -0.50 -12.33
CA ARG A 23 10.91 -0.66 -10.88
C ARG A 23 12.21 -1.11 -10.24
N ARG A 24 12.24 -1.00 -8.91
CA ARG A 24 13.29 -1.60 -8.11
C ARG A 24 12.74 -2.86 -7.44
N HIS A 25 13.60 -3.86 -7.26
CA HIS A 25 13.33 -5.01 -6.41
C HIS A 25 14.51 -5.14 -5.46
N LEU A 26 14.25 -5.19 -4.15
CA LEU A 26 15.28 -5.13 -3.11
C LEU A 26 16.25 -3.95 -3.32
N LEU A 27 15.70 -2.78 -3.67
CA LEU A 27 16.42 -1.53 -3.98
C LEU A 27 17.29 -1.54 -5.25
N CYS A 28 17.42 -2.66 -5.94
CA CYS A 28 18.15 -2.81 -7.20
C CYS A 28 17.24 -2.49 -8.41
N PRO A 29 17.71 -1.76 -9.44
CA PRO A 29 16.93 -1.38 -10.63
C PRO A 29 16.77 -2.53 -11.63
N ILE A 30 16.30 -3.67 -11.15
CA ILE A 30 16.24 -4.94 -11.89
C ILE A 30 14.80 -5.40 -12.13
N ALA A 31 13.82 -4.52 -11.97
CA ALA A 31 12.41 -4.89 -12.13
C ALA A 31 11.68 -3.98 -13.12
N LEU A 32 10.54 -4.45 -13.59
CA LEU A 32 9.59 -3.65 -14.36
C LEU A 32 8.16 -4.06 -14.02
N GLU A 33 7.24 -3.14 -14.23
CA GLU A 33 5.81 -3.34 -14.00
C GLU A 33 5.01 -2.92 -15.22
N ILE A 34 4.12 -3.81 -15.65
CA ILE A 34 3.27 -3.66 -16.84
C ILE A 34 1.84 -3.45 -16.37
N PHE A 35 1.20 -2.38 -16.83
CA PHE A 35 -0.20 -2.08 -16.56
C PHE A 35 -1.05 -2.39 -17.78
N LEU A 36 -2.16 -3.08 -17.54
CA LEU A 36 -3.05 -3.58 -18.58
C LEU A 36 -4.35 -2.78 -18.68
N THR A 37 -5.10 -2.99 -19.76
CA THR A 37 -6.47 -2.47 -19.97
C THR A 37 -7.45 -2.87 -18.89
N THR A 38 -7.28 -4.06 -18.34
CA THR A 38 -8.06 -4.63 -17.21
C THR A 38 -7.84 -3.91 -15.89
N ARG A 39 -6.98 -2.87 -15.86
CA ARG A 39 -6.54 -2.14 -14.66
C ARG A 39 -5.74 -2.96 -13.67
N THR A 40 -5.42 -4.21 -14.00
CA THR A 40 -4.45 -5.00 -13.27
C THR A 40 -3.04 -4.62 -13.71
N SER A 41 -2.07 -4.99 -12.89
CA SER A 41 -0.65 -4.83 -13.19
C SER A 41 0.11 -6.08 -12.83
N ILE A 42 1.19 -6.35 -13.55
CA ILE A 42 2.09 -7.47 -13.28
C ILE A 42 3.51 -6.92 -13.16
N MET A 43 4.20 -7.34 -12.11
CA MET A 43 5.58 -6.96 -11.84
C MET A 43 6.51 -8.15 -12.06
N PHE A 44 7.63 -7.91 -12.73
CA PHE A 44 8.70 -8.88 -12.94
C PHE A 44 9.99 -8.36 -12.31
N ALA A 45 10.64 -9.20 -11.50
CA ALA A 45 12.05 -9.05 -11.16
C ALA A 45 12.88 -9.85 -12.17
N LEU A 46 13.91 -9.22 -12.73
CA LEU A 46 14.79 -9.75 -13.77
C LEU A 46 16.22 -9.87 -13.23
N PRO A 47 17.12 -10.61 -13.91
CA PRO A 47 18.47 -10.83 -13.42
C PRO A 47 19.32 -9.55 -13.30
N ASP A 48 19.13 -8.60 -14.21
CA ASP A 48 19.98 -7.41 -14.31
C ASP A 48 19.29 -6.26 -15.08
N GLU A 49 19.84 -5.04 -14.95
CA GLU A 49 19.30 -3.84 -15.58
C GLU A 49 19.36 -3.88 -17.12
N ALA A 50 20.36 -4.54 -17.71
CA ALA A 50 20.44 -4.68 -19.16
C ALA A 50 19.32 -5.56 -19.71
N THR A 51 18.93 -6.60 -18.96
CA THR A 51 17.76 -7.44 -19.27
C THR A 51 16.47 -6.64 -19.16
N VAL A 52 16.27 -5.84 -18.11
CA VAL A 52 15.13 -4.90 -18.01
C VAL A 52 15.04 -4.03 -19.26
N ARG A 53 16.17 -3.42 -19.67
CA ARG A 53 16.23 -2.55 -20.84
C ARG A 53 15.85 -3.27 -22.13
N ARG A 54 16.38 -4.49 -22.35
CA ARG A 54 16.01 -5.32 -23.51
C ARG A 54 14.52 -5.65 -23.54
N VAL A 55 13.95 -6.03 -22.40
CA VAL A 55 12.51 -6.34 -22.29
C VAL A 55 11.68 -5.10 -22.60
N VAL A 56 12.01 -3.93 -22.05
CA VAL A 56 11.29 -2.68 -22.36
C VAL A 56 11.33 -2.35 -23.86
N TYR A 57 12.45 -2.57 -24.55
CA TYR A 57 12.54 -2.38 -26.00
C TYR A 57 11.78 -3.42 -26.83
N ALA A 58 11.49 -4.60 -26.27
CA ALA A 58 10.68 -5.63 -26.92
C ALA A 58 9.17 -5.43 -26.71
N LEU A 59 8.76 -4.65 -25.71
CA LEU A 59 7.37 -4.31 -25.44
C LEU A 59 6.88 -3.13 -26.32
N PRO A 60 5.56 -2.91 -26.46
CA PRO A 60 5.06 -1.73 -27.16
C PRO A 60 5.55 -0.41 -26.52
N PRO A 61 5.82 0.65 -27.32
CA PRO A 61 6.35 1.94 -26.84
C PRO A 61 5.28 2.79 -26.13
N VAL A 62 4.59 2.25 -25.13
CA VAL A 62 3.47 2.92 -24.43
C VAL A 62 3.90 3.95 -23.40
N GLY A 63 5.19 4.04 -23.08
CA GLY A 63 5.72 4.90 -22.00
C GLY A 63 5.12 4.55 -20.66
N ILE A 64 4.89 5.57 -19.83
CA ILE A 64 4.18 5.44 -18.55
C ILE A 64 2.66 5.62 -18.68
N GLY A 65 2.14 5.49 -19.91
CA GLY A 65 0.74 5.70 -20.25
C GLY A 65 0.34 7.17 -20.38
N ILE A 66 -0.88 7.40 -20.86
CA ILE A 66 -1.38 8.74 -21.24
C ILE A 66 -1.73 9.64 -20.04
N ARG A 67 -1.90 9.06 -18.84
CA ARG A 67 -2.46 9.77 -17.67
C ARG A 67 -1.58 10.92 -17.17
N TYR A 68 -0.28 10.83 -17.38
CA TYR A 68 0.70 11.79 -16.86
C TYR A 68 0.99 12.94 -17.83
N GLY A 69 0.38 12.93 -19.03
CA GLY A 69 0.59 13.96 -20.05
C GLY A 69 2.00 13.95 -20.65
N VAL A 70 2.69 12.80 -20.58
CA VAL A 70 4.03 12.60 -21.16
C VAL A 70 3.97 11.80 -22.46
N PRO A 71 4.93 12.01 -23.38
CA PRO A 71 5.03 11.23 -24.61
C PRO A 71 5.13 9.73 -24.34
N GLN A 72 4.52 8.93 -25.21
CA GLN A 72 4.60 7.48 -25.14
C GLN A 72 5.84 7.00 -25.92
N SER A 73 6.86 6.55 -25.20
CA SER A 73 8.09 6.01 -25.78
C SER A 73 8.80 5.09 -24.81
N HIS A 74 9.68 4.21 -25.34
CA HIS A 74 10.55 3.38 -24.49
C HIS A 74 11.45 4.21 -23.58
N GLN A 75 11.94 5.36 -24.07
CA GLN A 75 12.78 6.26 -23.29
C GLN A 75 12.04 6.79 -22.07
N ILE A 76 10.74 7.09 -22.20
CA ILE A 76 9.92 7.50 -21.07
C ILE A 76 9.69 6.32 -20.11
N SER A 77 9.48 5.09 -20.57
CA SER A 77 9.41 3.92 -19.67
C SER A 77 10.70 3.69 -18.88
N LEU A 78 11.87 3.93 -19.50
CA LEU A 78 13.19 3.77 -18.89
C LEU A 78 13.61 4.94 -17.99
N ALA A 79 12.96 6.09 -18.10
CA ALA A 79 13.30 7.26 -17.31
C ALA A 79 13.06 7.04 -15.80
N PRO A 80 13.86 7.64 -14.91
CA PRO A 80 13.65 7.55 -13.48
C PRO A 80 12.42 8.36 -13.04
N GLY A 81 11.83 7.99 -11.90
CA GLY A 81 10.64 8.64 -11.33
C GLY A 81 10.74 10.16 -11.16
N ARG A 82 11.93 10.68 -10.81
CA ARG A 82 12.20 12.14 -10.76
C ARG A 82 11.92 12.80 -12.11
N GLN A 83 12.34 12.18 -13.20
CA GLN A 83 12.14 12.70 -14.55
C GLN A 83 10.68 12.56 -14.98
N HIS A 84 10.00 11.46 -14.61
CA HIS A 84 8.56 11.33 -14.84
C HIS A 84 7.78 12.47 -14.18
N LEU A 85 8.07 12.77 -12.90
CA LEU A 85 7.39 13.84 -12.19
C LEU A 85 7.66 15.21 -12.85
N ALA A 86 8.92 15.49 -13.19
CA ALA A 86 9.31 16.75 -13.82
C ALA A 86 8.68 16.97 -15.21
N LEU A 87 8.48 15.90 -15.98
CA LEU A 87 7.83 15.97 -17.29
C LEU A 87 6.29 15.92 -17.20
N SER A 88 5.74 15.37 -16.11
CA SER A 88 4.30 15.28 -15.91
C SER A 88 3.70 16.65 -15.56
N GLN A 89 2.40 16.80 -15.82
CA GLN A 89 1.63 17.96 -15.35
C GLN A 89 0.97 17.73 -13.98
N ALA A 90 1.33 16.63 -13.28
CA ALA A 90 0.60 16.19 -12.09
C ALA A 90 0.59 17.25 -10.98
N THR A 91 1.74 17.87 -10.70
CA THR A 91 1.86 18.90 -9.67
C THR A 91 1.07 20.16 -10.00
N GLN A 92 1.10 20.62 -11.25
CA GLN A 92 0.35 21.81 -11.67
C GLN A 92 -1.16 21.55 -11.59
N ARG A 93 -1.63 20.38 -12.04
CA ARG A 93 -3.04 19.99 -11.96
C ARG A 93 -3.52 19.91 -10.52
N TRP A 94 -2.72 19.33 -9.63
CA TRP A 94 -3.01 19.29 -8.20
C TRP A 94 -3.10 20.70 -7.59
N GLN A 95 -2.14 21.58 -7.90
CA GLN A 95 -2.16 22.97 -7.43
C GLN A 95 -3.39 23.75 -7.92
N ARG A 96 -3.86 23.46 -9.14
CA ARG A 96 -5.08 24.02 -9.73
C ARG A 96 -6.37 23.35 -9.25
N ARG A 97 -6.28 22.35 -8.35
CA ARG A 97 -7.39 21.54 -7.84
C ARG A 97 -8.12 20.72 -8.92
N GLU A 98 -7.46 20.46 -10.04
CA GLU A 98 -7.92 19.54 -11.10
C GLU A 98 -7.61 18.07 -10.76
N MET A 99 -6.89 17.84 -9.66
CA MET A 99 -6.52 16.54 -9.13
C MET A 99 -6.65 16.60 -7.59
N SER A 100 -7.28 15.58 -7.01
CA SER A 100 -7.45 15.50 -5.56
C SER A 100 -6.12 15.23 -4.85
N ASN A 101 -6.06 15.49 -3.53
CA ASN A 101 -4.90 15.11 -2.72
C ASN A 101 -4.64 13.59 -2.79
N PHE A 102 -5.69 12.78 -2.80
CA PHE A 102 -5.59 11.33 -2.90
C PHE A 102 -4.93 10.90 -4.23
N ASP A 103 -5.44 11.41 -5.36
CA ASP A 103 -4.92 11.08 -6.68
C ASP A 103 -3.48 11.55 -6.87
N TYR A 104 -3.16 12.73 -6.32
CA TYR A 104 -1.81 13.25 -6.37
C TYR A 104 -0.84 12.41 -5.53
N LEU A 105 -1.23 11.98 -4.32
CA LEU A 105 -0.43 11.06 -3.50
C LEU A 105 -0.27 9.70 -4.18
N MET A 106 -1.31 9.17 -4.82
CA MET A 106 -1.20 7.95 -5.62
C MET A 106 -0.23 8.13 -6.79
N CYS A 107 -0.32 9.26 -7.51
CA CYS A 107 0.60 9.60 -8.58
C CYS A 107 2.06 9.62 -8.08
N LEU A 108 2.33 10.32 -6.98
CA LEU A 108 3.67 10.38 -6.38
C LEU A 108 4.18 8.99 -5.97
N ASN A 109 3.33 8.16 -5.37
CA ASN A 109 3.68 6.78 -5.02
C ASN A 109 4.07 5.96 -6.26
N THR A 110 3.24 5.96 -7.30
CA THR A 110 3.52 5.21 -8.54
C THR A 110 4.80 5.69 -9.23
N LEU A 111 5.02 7.00 -9.30
CA LEU A 111 6.22 7.58 -9.91
C LEU A 111 7.47 7.30 -9.07
N ALA A 112 7.34 7.20 -7.74
CA ALA A 112 8.43 6.78 -6.85
C ALA A 112 8.76 5.28 -6.93
N GLY A 113 8.02 4.50 -7.74
CA GLY A 113 8.23 3.06 -7.90
C GLY A 113 7.48 2.20 -6.90
N ARG A 114 6.56 2.78 -6.12
CA ARG A 114 5.70 2.02 -5.19
C ARG A 114 4.65 1.24 -5.97
N SER A 115 4.38 0.02 -5.53
CA SER A 115 3.47 -0.91 -6.21
C SER A 115 2.69 -1.77 -5.20
N PHE A 116 1.49 -2.19 -5.60
CA PHE A 116 0.69 -3.18 -4.87
C PHE A 116 1.26 -4.62 -5.03
N ASN A 117 2.06 -4.87 -6.06
CA ASN A 117 2.68 -6.17 -6.34
C ASN A 117 3.91 -6.46 -5.45
N ASP A 118 4.49 -5.46 -4.80
CA ASP A 118 5.59 -5.62 -3.84
C ASP A 118 5.21 -4.98 -2.49
N LEU A 119 4.84 -5.82 -1.52
CA LEU A 119 4.43 -5.37 -0.19
C LEU A 119 5.52 -4.60 0.57
N ASN A 120 6.80 -4.79 0.24
CA ASN A 120 7.90 -4.01 0.82
C ASN A 120 7.96 -2.58 0.26
N GLN A 121 7.39 -2.37 -0.93
CA GLN A 121 7.31 -1.09 -1.63
C GLN A 121 5.86 -0.63 -1.80
N TYR A 122 4.99 -1.01 -0.87
CA TYR A 122 3.58 -0.65 -0.90
C TYR A 122 3.38 0.89 -0.83
N PRO A 123 2.34 1.44 -1.49
CA PRO A 123 2.02 2.86 -1.40
C PRO A 123 1.87 3.38 0.04
N ILE A 124 2.32 4.61 0.26
CA ILE A 124 2.32 5.27 1.58
C ILE A 124 1.42 6.51 1.57
N PHE A 125 0.65 6.69 2.64
CA PHE A 125 -0.19 7.85 2.88
C PHE A 125 0.11 8.42 4.27
N PRO A 126 0.11 9.74 4.45
CA PRO A 126 0.33 10.32 5.77
C PRO A 126 -0.90 10.08 6.66
N TRP A 127 -0.68 9.89 7.96
CA TRP A 127 -1.74 10.16 8.93
C TRP A 127 -2.16 11.64 8.85
N VAL A 128 -3.47 11.90 8.79
CA VAL A 128 -4.01 13.26 8.64
C VAL A 128 -4.64 13.76 9.93
N LEU A 129 -5.44 12.92 10.58
CA LEU A 129 -6.10 13.26 11.84
C LEU A 129 -5.21 12.89 13.03
N SER A 130 -5.32 13.66 14.11
CA SER A 130 -4.66 13.41 15.39
C SER A 130 -5.66 13.01 16.48
N ASN A 131 -6.93 13.39 16.35
CA ASN A 131 -7.97 13.16 17.35
C ASN A 131 -8.87 11.97 16.96
N TYR A 132 -8.75 10.88 17.71
CA TYR A 132 -9.53 9.66 17.55
C TYR A 132 -10.33 9.28 18.80
N THR A 133 -10.32 10.13 19.83
CA THR A 133 -10.94 9.87 21.13
C THR A 133 -12.25 10.62 21.32
N SER A 134 -12.39 11.76 20.64
CA SER A 134 -13.59 12.61 20.73
C SER A 134 -14.77 11.96 20.01
N LYS A 135 -15.96 12.01 20.61
CA LYS A 135 -17.21 11.51 19.99
C LYS A 135 -17.61 12.28 18.73
N HIS A 136 -17.27 13.57 18.70
CA HIS A 136 -17.49 14.45 17.56
C HIS A 136 -16.15 15.03 17.11
N LEU A 137 -15.93 15.05 15.80
CA LEU A 137 -14.71 15.54 15.18
C LEU A 137 -15.03 16.81 14.37
N ASP A 138 -14.58 17.97 14.86
CA ASP A 138 -14.69 19.23 14.11
C ASP A 138 -13.52 19.37 13.14
N LEU A 139 -13.84 19.38 11.84
CA LEU A 139 -12.85 19.53 10.77
C LEU A 139 -12.37 20.98 10.58
N ASN A 140 -12.95 21.95 11.29
CA ASN A 140 -12.48 23.32 11.28
C ASN A 140 -11.43 23.59 12.36
N GLU A 141 -11.27 22.68 13.33
CA GLU A 141 -10.33 22.81 14.45
C GLU A 141 -8.93 22.33 14.02
N PRO A 142 -7.92 23.22 13.92
CA PRO A 142 -6.57 22.84 13.49
C PRO A 142 -5.91 21.81 14.41
N ALA A 143 -6.27 21.78 15.70
CA ALA A 143 -5.72 20.81 16.65
C ALA A 143 -6.08 19.34 16.32
N ASN A 144 -7.12 19.11 15.51
CA ASN A 144 -7.54 17.77 15.08
C ASN A 144 -6.67 17.21 13.94
N TYR A 145 -5.72 17.99 13.42
CA TYR A 145 -4.85 17.59 12.32
C TYR A 145 -3.42 17.33 12.79
N ARG A 146 -2.79 16.34 12.15
CA ARG A 146 -1.36 16.05 12.30
C ARG A 146 -0.55 17.15 11.63
N ASP A 147 0.54 17.55 12.29
CA ASP A 147 1.56 18.38 11.67
C ASP A 147 2.29 17.58 10.57
N LEU A 148 1.93 17.85 9.31
CA LEU A 148 2.47 17.18 8.12
C LEU A 148 3.91 17.61 7.79
N SER A 149 4.44 18.66 8.45
CA SER A 149 5.85 19.06 8.26
C SER A 149 6.82 18.16 9.05
N LYS A 150 6.30 17.30 9.92
CA LYS A 150 7.11 16.45 10.83
C LYS A 150 6.91 14.96 10.52
N PRO A 151 7.97 14.14 10.57
CA PRO A 151 7.81 12.69 10.54
C PRO A 151 7.07 12.21 11.80
N VAL A 152 6.42 11.04 11.74
CA VAL A 152 5.66 10.47 12.87
C VAL A 152 6.51 10.46 14.15
N GLY A 153 7.76 10.00 14.05
CA GLY A 153 8.70 9.92 15.18
C GLY A 153 8.92 11.24 15.92
N ALA A 154 8.75 12.39 15.25
CA ALA A 154 8.99 13.73 15.81
C ALA A 154 7.72 14.46 16.29
N LEU A 155 6.55 13.81 16.25
CA LEU A 155 5.29 14.42 16.72
C LEU A 155 5.25 14.64 18.23
N SER A 156 5.73 13.65 19.00
CA SER A 156 5.84 13.76 20.45
C SER A 156 7.18 14.40 20.82
N PRO A 157 7.20 15.52 21.57
CA PRO A 157 8.45 16.17 21.97
C PRO A 157 9.38 15.26 22.77
N ALA A 158 8.84 14.46 23.69
CA ALA A 158 9.62 13.51 24.49
C ALA A 158 10.26 12.44 23.59
N ARG A 159 9.48 11.90 22.64
CA ARG A 159 9.98 10.90 21.68
C ARG A 159 11.00 11.49 20.71
N LYS A 160 10.84 12.76 20.31
CA LYS A 160 11.82 13.47 19.49
C LYS A 160 13.15 13.62 20.24
N ALA A 161 13.12 14.11 21.48
CA ALA A 161 14.32 14.27 22.29
C ALA A 161 15.09 12.96 22.45
N PHE A 162 14.39 11.85 22.71
CA PHE A 162 14.99 10.52 22.77
C PHE A 162 15.71 10.12 21.47
N PHE A 163 15.13 10.40 20.30
CA PHE A 163 15.78 10.07 19.03
C PHE A 163 16.92 11.02 18.67
N ASP A 164 16.84 12.29 19.06
CA ASP A 164 17.92 13.24 18.88
C ASP A 164 19.14 12.84 19.73
N GLU A 165 18.93 12.47 21.00
CA GLU A 165 19.97 12.00 21.92
C GLU A 165 20.62 10.72 21.40
N ARG A 166 19.82 9.70 21.04
CA ARG A 166 20.32 8.46 20.44
C ARG A 166 21.15 8.72 19.17
N TYR A 167 20.76 9.69 18.35
CA TYR A 167 21.48 10.04 17.13
C TYR A 167 22.81 10.74 17.46
N ALA A 168 22.81 11.64 18.43
CA ALA A 168 24.00 12.39 18.86
C ALA A 168 25.05 11.50 19.54
N ASP A 169 24.60 10.54 20.36
CA ASP A 169 25.45 9.61 21.10
C ASP A 169 25.85 8.37 20.27
N TRP A 170 25.66 8.41 18.95
CA TRP A 170 25.94 7.29 18.07
C TRP A 170 27.45 7.10 17.85
N ASP A 171 28.00 6.00 18.38
CA ASP A 171 29.45 5.70 18.36
C ASP A 171 29.79 4.40 17.60
N ASP A 172 28.91 3.91 16.71
CA ASP A 172 29.20 2.72 15.89
C ASP A 172 29.96 3.12 14.61
N PRO A 173 31.23 2.69 14.41
CA PRO A 173 32.00 3.03 13.22
C PRO A 173 31.56 2.26 11.96
N THR A 174 30.73 1.21 12.12
CA THR A 174 30.29 0.34 11.01
C THR A 174 28.97 0.79 10.39
N GLN A 175 28.20 1.61 11.08
CA GLN A 175 26.88 2.05 10.65
C GLN A 175 26.71 3.57 10.79
N PRO A 176 26.20 4.28 9.77
CA PRO A 176 25.87 5.69 9.91
C PRO A 176 24.82 5.91 11.01
N ALA A 177 24.92 7.03 11.72
CA ALA A 177 23.92 7.42 12.70
C ALA A 177 22.52 7.53 12.08
N PHE A 178 21.49 7.09 12.82
CA PHE A 178 20.11 7.15 12.36
C PHE A 178 19.13 7.39 13.52
N HIS A 179 18.04 8.11 13.23
CA HIS A 179 16.99 8.38 14.21
C HIS A 179 16.08 7.15 14.40
N TYR A 180 15.83 6.39 13.33
CA TYR A 180 14.83 5.32 13.34
C TYR A 180 15.42 4.01 12.80
N GLY A 181 15.52 2.99 13.66
CA GLY A 181 15.84 1.62 13.24
C GLY A 181 14.64 0.87 12.64
N THR A 182 13.46 1.50 12.62
CA THR A 182 12.23 0.95 12.03
C THR A 182 11.76 1.87 10.89
N HIS A 183 11.32 1.26 9.80
CA HIS A 183 10.86 1.97 8.61
C HIS A 183 9.34 2.16 8.64
N TYR A 184 8.84 3.29 8.11
CA TYR A 184 7.41 3.64 8.13
C TYR A 184 6.52 2.78 7.23
N SER A 185 7.13 1.99 6.33
CA SER A 185 6.43 1.06 5.44
C SER A 185 7.19 -0.26 5.35
N THR A 186 6.54 -1.35 5.76
CA THR A 186 7.08 -2.72 5.67
C THR A 186 5.97 -3.64 5.20
N ALA A 187 6.32 -4.79 4.61
CA ALA A 187 5.34 -5.81 4.25
C ALA A 187 4.51 -6.27 5.46
N ALA A 188 5.15 -6.45 6.62
CA ALA A 188 4.48 -6.81 7.87
C ALA A 188 3.41 -5.79 8.27
N PHE A 189 3.68 -4.48 8.11
CA PHE A 189 2.68 -3.45 8.40
C PHE A 189 1.51 -3.49 7.42
N VAL A 190 1.75 -3.78 6.14
CA VAL A 190 0.67 -3.91 5.15
C VAL A 190 -0.22 -5.11 5.47
N LEU A 191 0.39 -6.27 5.73
CA LEU A 191 -0.34 -7.49 6.07
C LEU A 191 -1.16 -7.33 7.36
N ASN A 192 -0.57 -6.74 8.39
CA ASN A 192 -1.27 -6.48 9.64
C ASN A 192 -2.42 -5.48 9.45
N TYR A 193 -2.20 -4.42 8.66
CA TYR A 193 -3.23 -3.42 8.35
C TYR A 193 -4.42 -4.04 7.60
N LEU A 194 -4.17 -4.98 6.68
CA LEU A 194 -5.18 -5.61 5.82
C LEU A 194 -5.60 -7.00 6.31
N ILE A 195 -5.31 -7.37 7.56
CA ILE A 195 -5.49 -8.74 8.08
C ILE A 195 -6.92 -9.28 7.98
N ARG A 196 -7.93 -8.42 7.84
CA ARG A 196 -9.35 -8.80 7.70
C ARG A 196 -9.77 -9.09 6.25
N LEU A 197 -8.85 -8.96 5.29
CA LEU A 197 -9.10 -9.15 3.87
C LEU A 197 -8.22 -10.27 3.34
N GLU A 198 -8.80 -11.21 2.61
CA GLU A 198 -7.99 -12.12 1.78
C GLU A 198 -7.43 -11.37 0.56
N PRO A 199 -6.25 -11.73 0.04
CA PRO A 199 -5.37 -12.82 0.48
C PRO A 199 -4.44 -12.47 1.67
N PHE A 200 -4.57 -11.27 2.26
CA PHE A 200 -3.62 -10.75 3.25
C PHE A 200 -3.67 -11.54 4.56
N THR A 201 -4.84 -12.05 4.97
CA THR A 201 -4.98 -12.97 6.12
C THR A 201 -4.13 -14.22 5.90
N THR A 202 -4.31 -14.91 4.78
CA THR A 202 -3.54 -16.12 4.45
C THR A 202 -2.04 -15.84 4.39
N MET A 203 -1.64 -14.71 3.79
CA MET A 203 -0.22 -14.32 3.70
C MET A 203 0.37 -14.00 5.08
N PHE A 204 -0.39 -13.32 5.95
CA PHE A 204 0.02 -13.00 7.31
C PHE A 204 0.24 -14.26 8.16
N LEU A 205 -0.71 -15.20 8.14
CA LEU A 205 -0.60 -16.47 8.86
C LEU A 205 0.61 -17.28 8.37
N ASN A 206 0.84 -17.33 7.05
CA ASN A 206 1.99 -18.03 6.50
C ASN A 206 3.33 -17.43 6.95
N MET A 207 3.44 -16.09 6.98
CA MET A 207 4.61 -15.39 7.51
C MET A 207 4.85 -15.76 8.98
N GLN A 208 3.81 -15.77 9.81
CA GLN A 208 3.93 -16.10 11.24
C GLN A 208 4.32 -17.55 11.49
N VAL A 209 3.77 -18.51 10.75
CA VAL A 209 4.13 -19.93 10.88
C VAL A 209 5.61 -20.12 10.57
N SER A 210 6.12 -19.48 9.50
CA SER A 210 7.56 -19.54 9.18
C SER A 210 8.47 -18.90 10.25
N CYS A 211 7.93 -18.01 11.09
CA CYS A 211 8.64 -17.44 12.23
C CYS A 211 8.48 -18.27 13.52
N ASN A 212 7.38 -19.02 13.65
CA ASN A 212 7.01 -19.77 14.84
C ASN A 212 7.48 -21.23 14.85
N ASP A 213 8.29 -21.68 13.88
CA ASP A 213 8.94 -23.01 13.90
C ASP A 213 9.84 -23.26 15.14
N HIS A 214 9.92 -22.31 16.08
CA HIS A 214 10.59 -22.41 17.38
C HIS A 214 9.65 -22.47 18.61
N GLN A 215 8.31 -22.48 18.47
CA GLN A 215 7.38 -22.69 19.60
C GLN A 215 6.09 -23.44 19.22
N PRO A 216 5.58 -24.34 20.09
CA PRO A 216 4.35 -25.10 19.81
C PRO A 216 3.08 -24.27 20.07
N GLU A 217 2.16 -24.38 19.10
CA GLU A 217 0.71 -24.05 19.08
C GLU A 217 0.24 -22.57 19.12
N PRO A 218 -0.59 -22.14 18.13
CA PRO A 218 -1.17 -20.81 18.10
C PRO A 218 -2.52 -20.77 18.84
N SER A 219 -2.55 -20.17 20.03
CA SER A 219 -3.81 -19.64 20.56
C SER A 219 -4.23 -18.42 19.72
N LEU A 220 -5.45 -18.44 19.17
CA LEU A 220 -6.08 -17.28 18.52
C LEU A 220 -6.13 -16.11 19.51
N ARG A 221 -5.10 -15.25 19.51
CA ARG A 221 -5.21 -13.92 20.09
C ARG A 221 -5.85 -13.01 19.05
N ARG A 222 -6.95 -12.35 19.45
CA ARG A 222 -7.57 -11.25 18.71
C ARG A 222 -6.49 -10.27 18.22
N PRO A 223 -6.49 -9.87 16.93
CA PRO A 223 -5.58 -8.84 16.46
C PRO A 223 -5.87 -7.52 17.18
N MET A 224 -4.93 -7.05 17.99
CA MET A 224 -4.97 -5.72 18.58
C MET A 224 -4.80 -4.68 17.48
N LEU A 225 -5.89 -4.06 17.04
CA LEU A 225 -5.86 -3.09 15.94
C LEU A 225 -5.57 -1.65 16.35
N GLN A 226 -5.40 -1.32 17.65
CA GLN A 226 -5.60 0.09 18.02
C GLN A 226 -4.63 0.73 19.01
N GLU A 227 -3.93 -0.01 19.87
CA GLU A 227 -3.03 0.67 20.84
C GLU A 227 -1.70 1.14 20.22
N GLU A 228 -1.24 0.53 19.13
CA GLU A 228 0.05 0.91 18.53
C GLU A 228 -0.01 2.07 17.53
N GLY A 229 -1.17 2.70 17.30
CA GLY A 229 -1.24 3.88 16.42
C GLY A 229 -0.45 5.08 16.97
N CYS A 230 -0.40 5.21 18.30
CA CYS A 230 0.41 6.22 18.99
C CYS A 230 1.85 5.76 19.25
N GLU A 231 2.07 4.46 19.47
CA GLU A 231 3.38 3.90 19.81
C GLU A 231 4.25 3.53 18.58
N GLY A 232 3.62 3.16 17.47
CA GLY A 232 4.29 2.72 16.23
C GLY A 232 4.53 3.85 15.24
N LYS A 233 5.75 3.97 14.72
CA LYS A 233 6.18 4.94 13.69
C LYS A 233 5.64 4.59 12.28
N LYS A 234 4.37 4.20 12.18
CA LYS A 234 3.75 3.62 10.97
C LYS A 234 3.04 4.73 10.18
N GLU A 235 3.16 4.74 8.86
CA GLU A 235 2.34 5.59 7.99
C GLU A 235 1.13 4.82 7.44
N MET A 236 0.08 5.57 7.09
CA MET A 236 -1.21 5.07 6.63
C MET A 236 -1.12 4.39 5.25
N LYS A 237 -2.14 3.59 4.90
CA LYS A 237 -2.27 2.91 3.60
C LYS A 237 -3.41 3.50 2.78
N PRO A 238 -3.39 3.48 1.43
CA PRO A 238 -4.47 4.07 0.62
C PRO A 238 -5.88 3.58 0.97
N SER A 239 -6.02 2.30 1.33
CA SER A 239 -7.30 1.70 1.72
C SER A 239 -7.96 2.40 2.91
N SER A 240 -7.17 2.97 3.81
CA SER A 240 -7.67 3.74 4.94
C SER A 240 -8.55 4.95 4.58
N SER A 241 -8.38 5.48 3.37
CA SER A 241 -9.13 6.62 2.83
C SER A 241 -10.27 6.22 1.89
N LEU A 242 -10.40 4.93 1.58
CA LEU A 242 -11.34 4.42 0.58
C LEU A 242 -12.28 3.32 1.10
N THR A 243 -11.92 2.62 2.17
CA THR A 243 -12.71 1.53 2.73
C THR A 243 -13.08 1.84 4.17
N SER A 244 -14.36 2.05 4.47
CA SER A 244 -14.86 1.95 5.84
C SER A 244 -14.94 0.47 6.22
N PRO A 245 -14.30 0.02 7.32
CA PRO A 245 -14.58 -1.30 7.84
C PRO A 245 -16.00 -1.30 8.41
N HIS A 246 -16.84 -2.26 7.98
CA HIS A 246 -18.06 -2.59 8.69
C HIS A 246 -17.70 -2.95 10.14
N THR A 247 -17.92 -2.04 11.07
CA THR A 247 -17.90 -2.31 12.49
C THR A 247 -19.21 -3.01 12.82
N ASN A 248 -19.19 -4.33 13.00
CA ASN A 248 -20.31 -5.03 13.61
C ASN A 248 -20.49 -4.50 15.04
N THR A 249 -21.50 -3.67 15.25
CA THR A 249 -22.02 -3.34 16.56
C THR A 249 -22.72 -4.57 17.12
N GLU A 250 -22.16 -5.17 18.17
CA GLU A 250 -22.86 -6.17 18.99
C GLU A 250 -24.03 -5.45 19.70
N GLU A 251 -25.27 -5.82 19.36
CA GLU A 251 -26.44 -5.48 20.16
C GLU A 251 -26.55 -6.49 21.30
N ASP A 252 -26.50 -5.96 22.54
CA ASP A 252 -26.88 -6.66 23.76
C ASP A 252 -28.35 -7.09 23.69
N GLY A 253 -28.62 -8.39 23.88
CA GLY A 253 -29.97 -8.96 23.90
C GLY A 253 -30.05 -10.20 24.78
N SER A 254 -30.55 -9.99 26.00
CA SER A 254 -30.85 -11.02 27.01
C SER A 254 -32.02 -11.96 26.63
N ASN A 255 -31.94 -13.19 27.16
CA ASN A 255 -32.99 -14.18 27.46
C ASN A 255 -33.46 -15.22 26.40
N ALA A 256 -33.14 -16.48 26.77
CA ALA A 256 -34.06 -17.61 27.00
C ALA A 256 -34.58 -18.48 25.82
N THR A 257 -34.04 -19.72 25.81
CA THR A 257 -34.71 -21.04 25.65
C THR A 257 -34.98 -21.61 24.24
N THR A 258 -34.81 -22.94 24.19
CA THR A 258 -35.27 -23.98 23.23
C THR A 258 -34.48 -24.25 21.94
N ALA A 259 -33.93 -25.47 21.86
CA ALA A 259 -33.74 -26.29 20.64
C ALA A 259 -35.13 -26.74 20.11
N PRO A 260 -35.33 -27.24 18.86
CA PRO A 260 -34.42 -28.09 18.09
C PRO A 260 -34.30 -27.83 16.57
N THR A 261 -33.34 -28.57 15.99
CA THR A 261 -33.06 -28.90 14.58
C THR A 261 -34.18 -28.69 13.56
N GLU A 262 -33.87 -27.95 12.50
CA GLU A 262 -34.38 -28.20 11.14
C GLU A 262 -33.34 -27.73 10.09
N THR A 263 -33.27 -28.52 9.04
CA THR A 263 -32.33 -28.50 7.91
C THR A 263 -32.46 -27.24 7.05
N VAL A 264 -31.33 -26.60 6.68
CA VAL A 264 -31.31 -25.52 5.68
C VAL A 264 -30.41 -25.93 4.52
N GLU A 265 -30.99 -25.93 3.33
CA GLU A 265 -30.35 -26.09 2.03
C GLU A 265 -29.31 -24.98 1.80
N GLU A 266 -28.14 -25.36 1.29
CA GLU A 266 -27.08 -24.42 0.90
C GLU A 266 -27.47 -23.69 -0.40
N GLU A 267 -27.80 -22.40 -0.32
CA GLU A 267 -27.75 -21.51 -1.48
C GLU A 267 -26.35 -20.89 -1.62
N GLU A 268 -25.69 -21.28 -2.70
CA GLU A 268 -24.38 -20.85 -3.15
C GLU A 268 -24.41 -19.38 -3.63
N ILE A 269 -23.92 -18.44 -2.80
CA ILE A 269 -23.72 -17.05 -3.22
C ILE A 269 -22.30 -16.89 -3.80
N LYS A 270 -22.25 -16.63 -5.11
CA LYS A 270 -21.05 -16.38 -5.93
C LYS A 270 -20.12 -15.32 -5.30
N SER A 271 -18.88 -15.71 -5.03
CA SER A 271 -17.79 -14.88 -4.51
C SER A 271 -17.04 -14.04 -5.56
N SER A 272 -17.56 -13.91 -6.78
CA SER A 272 -16.77 -13.40 -7.93
C SER A 272 -16.80 -11.89 -8.14
N GLU A 273 -17.57 -11.10 -7.39
CA GLU A 273 -17.74 -9.66 -7.66
C GLU A 273 -16.94 -8.73 -6.73
N MET A 274 -16.51 -9.19 -5.54
CA MET A 274 -15.90 -8.34 -4.52
C MET A 274 -14.39 -8.09 -4.71
N ASP A 275 -13.68 -8.99 -5.39
CA ASP A 275 -12.22 -8.90 -5.62
C ASP A 275 -11.80 -7.76 -6.57
N THR A 276 -12.77 -7.13 -7.27
CA THR A 276 -12.47 -6.08 -8.26
C THR A 276 -12.44 -4.67 -7.70
N GLU A 277 -12.76 -4.41 -6.43
CA GLU A 277 -12.78 -3.04 -5.88
C GLU A 277 -11.44 -2.63 -5.22
N LEU A 278 -10.79 -3.52 -4.46
CA LEU A 278 -9.52 -3.18 -3.79
C LEU A 278 -8.35 -2.93 -4.74
N ASN A 279 -8.43 -3.46 -5.96
CA ASN A 279 -7.40 -3.36 -6.99
C ASN A 279 -7.73 -2.31 -8.07
N ARG A 280 -8.74 -1.44 -7.86
CA ARG A 280 -9.05 -0.33 -8.78
C ARG A 280 -8.19 0.90 -8.45
N PRO A 281 -7.33 1.37 -9.36
CA PRO A 281 -7.04 2.80 -9.42
C PRO A 281 -8.35 3.51 -9.81
N ILE A 282 -8.75 4.45 -8.96
CA ILE A 282 -9.97 5.24 -9.10
C ILE A 282 -9.85 6.15 -10.33
N LEU A 283 -10.90 6.16 -11.15
CA LEU A 283 -11.04 7.12 -12.25
C LEU A 283 -11.62 8.41 -11.67
N LEU A 284 -10.95 9.53 -11.92
CA LEU A 284 -11.66 10.81 -12.02
C LEU A 284 -12.53 10.73 -13.27
N SER A 285 -13.85 10.79 -13.07
CA SER A 285 -14.81 11.02 -14.15
C SER A 285 -14.42 12.30 -14.89
N GLY A 286 -14.05 12.16 -16.17
CA GLY A 286 -13.91 13.32 -17.05
C GLY A 286 -15.29 13.81 -17.48
N ASN A 287 -15.53 15.10 -17.28
CA ASN A 287 -16.16 15.93 -18.31
C ASN A 287 -15.04 16.65 -19.05
#